data_AF-A0A383ELM0-F1
#
_entry.id   AF-A0A383ELM0-F1
#
_cell.length_a   1.000
_cell.length_b   1.000
_cell.length_c   1.000
_cell.angle_alpha   90.00
_cell.angle_beta   90.00
_cell.angle_gamma   90.00
#
_symmetry.space_group_name_H-M   'P 1'
#
loop_
_entity.id
_entity.type
_entity.pdbx_description
1 polymer ?
#
loop_
_entity_poly.entity_id
_entity_poly.type
_entity_poly.pdbx_seq_one_letter_code
_entity_poly.pdbx_strand_id
1 'polypeptide(L)' 'VFHVMEQLNVSERRVCRALNQPRSTQRYRPKIRASEERLVEQMIDLATKYGRYGYRRITALLQRDGWEV' A
#
# COMPACT_ATOMS: atom_id res chain seq x y z
N VAL A 1 -14.54 12.81 2.92
CA VAL A 1 -14.96 13.41 1.63
C VAL A 1 -16.24 12.78 1.11
N PHE A 2 -16.31 11.44 0.94
CA PHE A 2 -17.52 10.74 0.46
C PHE A 2 -18.79 11.09 1.23
N HIS A 3 -18.77 10.98 2.57
CA HIS A 3 -19.92 11.34 3.41
C HIS A 3 -20.43 12.78 3.15
N VAL A 4 -19.53 13.76 3.02
CA VAL A 4 -19.89 15.17 2.77
C VAL A 4 -20.44 15.37 1.35
N MET A 5 -19.93 14.63 0.37
CA MET A 5 -20.45 14.66 -1.00
C MET A 5 -21.89 14.14 -1.05
N GLU A 6 -22.19 13.04 -0.34
CA GLU A 6 -23.54 12.45 -0.28
C GLU A 6 -24.52 13.36 0.45
N GLN A 7 -24.14 13.91 1.60
CA GLN A 7 -25.04 14.74 2.41
C GLN A 7 -25.36 16.09 1.77
N LEU A 8 -24.40 16.67 1.02
CA LEU A 8 -24.53 18.03 0.48
C LEU A 8 -24.69 18.07 -1.05
N ASN A 9 -24.72 16.90 -1.72
CA ASN A 9 -24.81 16.75 -3.18
C ASN A 9 -23.82 17.65 -3.96
N VAL A 10 -22.57 17.68 -3.51
CA VAL A 10 -21.49 18.51 -4.07
C VAL A 10 -20.37 17.66 -4.63
N SER A 11 -19.67 18.19 -5.64
CA SER A 11 -18.55 17.48 -6.28
C SER A 11 -17.37 17.26 -5.33
N GLU A 12 -16.64 16.16 -5.54
CA GLU A 12 -15.40 15.82 -4.86
C GLU A 12 -14.41 17.00 -4.82
N ARG A 13 -14.31 17.76 -5.93
CA ARG A 13 -13.46 18.95 -6.03
C ARG A 13 -13.86 20.03 -5.02
N ARG A 14 -15.15 20.30 -4.87
CA ARG A 14 -15.66 21.33 -3.95
C ARG A 14 -15.43 20.90 -2.50
N VAL A 15 -15.70 19.64 -2.18
CA VAL A 15 -15.47 19.09 -0.83
C VAL A 15 -14.00 19.05 -0.47
N CYS A 16 -13.13 18.54 -1.35
CA CYS A 16 -11.69 18.49 -1.10
C CYS A 16 -11.09 19.88 -0.89
N ARG A 17 -11.53 20.88 -1.67
CA ARG A 17 -11.10 22.27 -1.47
C ARG A 17 -11.58 22.81 -0.11
N ALA A 18 -12.84 22.58 0.25
CA ALA A 18 -13.41 23.06 1.50
C ALA A 18 -12.74 22.42 2.73
N LEU A 19 -12.38 21.14 2.64
CA LEU A 19 -11.71 20.39 3.71
C LEU A 19 -10.17 20.51 3.68
N ASN A 20 -9.61 21.30 2.76
CA ASN A 20 -8.18 21.41 2.51
C ASN A 20 -7.47 20.04 2.32
N GLN A 21 -8.19 19.07 1.76
CA GLN A 21 -7.71 17.71 1.51
C GLN A 21 -7.21 17.59 0.06
N PRO A 22 -5.99 17.06 -0.16
CA PRO A 22 -5.56 16.70 -1.51
C PRO A 22 -6.48 15.66 -2.15
N ARG A 23 -6.94 15.94 -3.38
CA ARG A 23 -7.74 14.99 -4.19
C ARG A 23 -6.98 13.69 -4.47
N SER A 24 -5.66 13.73 -4.51
CA SER A 24 -4.81 12.54 -4.68
C SER A 24 -5.05 11.50 -3.58
N THR A 25 -5.21 11.94 -2.32
CA THR A 25 -5.53 11.06 -1.20
C THR A 25 -6.87 10.35 -1.40
N GLN A 26 -7.89 11.06 -1.90
CA GLN A 26 -9.22 10.49 -2.11
C GLN A 26 -9.30 9.58 -3.35
N ARG A 27 -8.46 9.85 -4.35
CA ARG A 27 -8.40 9.09 -5.60
C ARG A 27 -7.42 7.93 -5.57
N TYR A 28 -6.58 7.86 -4.54
CA TYR A 28 -5.60 6.79 -4.42
C TYR A 28 -6.32 5.44 -4.35
N ARG A 29 -5.97 4.56 -5.29
CA ARG A 29 -6.35 3.16 -5.26
C ARG A 29 -5.07 2.35 -5.14
N PRO A 30 -4.91 1.53 -4.10
CA PRO A 30 -3.75 0.64 -4.01
C PRO A 30 -3.76 -0.31 -5.20
N LYS A 31 -2.60 -0.45 -5.86
CA LYS A 31 -2.39 -1.45 -6.89
C LYS A 31 -1.82 -2.69 -6.20
N ILE A 32 -2.70 -3.59 -5.77
CA ILE A 32 -2.30 -4.83 -5.13
C ILE A 32 -1.92 -5.83 -6.23
N ARG A 33 -0.70 -6.37 -6.18
CA ARG A 33 -0.29 -7.42 -7.12
C ARG A 33 -0.87 -8.76 -6.65
N ALA A 34 -1.28 -9.62 -7.58
CA ALA A 34 -1.79 -10.96 -7.22
C ALA A 34 -0.78 -11.80 -6.42
N SER A 35 0.52 -11.51 -6.55
CA SER A 35 1.60 -12.18 -5.84
C SER A 35 1.97 -11.52 -4.49
N GLU A 36 1.33 -10.41 -4.12
CA GLU A 36 1.69 -9.61 -2.95
C GLU A 36 1.49 -10.34 -1.63
N GLU A 37 0.40 -11.09 -1.49
CA GLU A 37 0.15 -11.92 -0.30
C GLU A 37 1.24 -12.98 -0.11
N ARG A 38 1.56 -13.72 -1.18
CA ARG A 38 2.63 -14.72 -1.17
C ARG A 38 4.01 -14.11 -0.91
N LEU A 39 4.25 -12.91 -1.41
CA LEU A 39 5.49 -12.18 -1.14
C LEU A 39 5.62 -11.82 0.34
N VAL A 40 4.52 -11.35 0.96
CA VAL A 40 4.47 -11.02 2.38
C VAL A 40 4.70 -12.27 3.23
N GLU A 41 4.07 -13.39 2.91
CA GLU A 41 4.30 -14.68 3.59
C GLU A 41 5.79 -15.07 3.54
N GLN A 42 6.41 -15.05 2.36
CA GLN A 42 7.83 -15.37 2.22
C GLN A 42 8.73 -14.40 2.98
N MET A 43 8.40 -13.11 2.98
CA MET A 43 9.14 -12.11 3.76
C MET A 43 9.05 -12.39 5.27
N ILE A 44 7.88 -12.77 5.78
CA ILE A 44 7.67 -13.15 7.19
C ILE A 44 8.45 -14.42 7.53
N ASP A 45 8.42 -15.44 6.68
CA ASP A 45 9.16 -16.69 6.88
C ASP A 45 10.67 -16.43 6.97
N LEU A 46 11.21 -15.64 6.05
CA LEU A 46 12.63 -15.29 6.05
C LEU A 46 13.02 -14.44 7.25
N ALA A 47 12.20 -13.47 7.65
CA ALA A 47 12.45 -12.65 8.83
C ALA A 47 12.41 -13.47 10.12
N THR A 48 11.49 -14.43 10.21
CA THR A 48 11.36 -15.34 11.36
C THR A 48 12.55 -16.31 11.43
N LYS A 49 12.95 -16.86 10.29
CA LYS A 49 14.11 -17.77 10.19
C LYS A 49 15.44 -17.07 10.45
N TYR A 50 15.56 -15.81 10.02
CA TYR A 50 16.80 -15.03 10.12
C TYR A 50 16.57 -13.73 10.91
N GLY A 51 16.16 -13.80 12.17
CA GLY A 51 15.78 -12.63 12.98
C GLY A 51 16.82 -11.51 13.15
N ARG A 52 18.10 -11.73 12.82
CA ARG A 52 19.14 -10.67 12.78
C ARG A 52 19.23 -9.95 11.43
N TYR A 53 18.54 -10.44 10.41
CA TYR A 53 18.65 -9.92 9.05
C TYR A 53 17.72 -8.73 8.91
N GLY A 54 18.29 -7.56 8.64
CA GLY A 54 17.51 -6.40 8.25
C GLY A 54 16.93 -6.53 6.85
N TYR A 55 16.03 -5.61 6.49
CA TYR A 55 15.25 -5.66 5.25
C TYR A 55 16.11 -5.89 3.99
N ARG A 56 17.30 -5.28 3.89
CA ARG A 56 18.20 -5.46 2.74
C ARG A 56 18.64 -6.92 2.53
N ARG A 57 18.89 -7.66 3.61
CA ARG A 57 19.28 -9.07 3.53
C ARG A 57 18.09 -9.96 3.18
N ILE A 58 16.90 -9.61 3.67
CA ILE A 58 15.66 -10.30 3.28
C ILE A 58 15.35 -10.05 1.81
N THR A 59 15.45 -8.81 1.32
CA THR A 59 15.29 -8.47 -0.11
C THR A 59 16.26 -9.27 -1.00
N ALA A 60 17.53 -9.40 -0.60
CA ALA A 60 18.50 -10.19 -1.35
C ALA A 60 18.15 -11.69 -1.40
N LEU A 61 17.51 -12.24 -0.36
CA LEU A 61 17.03 -13.63 -0.35
C LEU A 61 15.80 -13.78 -1.25
N LEU A 62 14.84 -12.87 -1.14
CA LEU A 62 13.65 -12.84 -2.01
C LEU A 62 14.04 -12.79 -3.50
N GLN A 63 14.99 -11.93 -3.87
CA GLN A 63 15.49 -11.85 -5.26
C GLN A 63 16.16 -13.15 -5.72
N ARG A 64 16.90 -13.84 -4.84
CA ARG A 64 17.50 -15.16 -5.14
C ARG A 64 16.43 -16.23 -5.33
N ASP A 65 15.32 -16.12 -4.62
CA ASP A 65 14.16 -17.01 -4.73
C ASP A 65 13.25 -16.63 -5.93
N GLY A 66 13.67 -15.66 -6.76
CA GLY A 66 13.00 -15.27 -8.00
C GLY A 66 11.91 -14.21 -7.85
N TRP A 67 11.80 -13.58 -6.67
CA TRP A 67 10.86 -12.48 -6.47
C TRP A 67 11.34 -11.18 -7.11
N GLU A 68 10.43 -10.48 -7.78
CA GLU A 68 10.66 -9.14 -8.32
C GLU A 68 10.27 -8.08 -7.28
N VAL A 69 11.24 -7.71 -6.44
CA VAL A 69 11.16 -6.72 -5.35
C VAL A 69 12.20 -5.61 -5.46
#